data_AF-A0A0P7KKF6-F1
#
_entry.id   AF-A0A0P7KKF6-F1
#
_cell.length_a   1.000
_cell.length_b   1.000
_cell.length_c   1.000
_cell.angle_alpha   90.00
_cell.angle_beta   90.00
_cell.angle_gamma   90.00
#
_symmetry.space_group_name_H-M   'P 1'
#
loop_
_entity.id
_entity.type
_entity.pdbx_description
1 polymer ?
#
loop_
_entity_poly.entity_id
_entity_poly.type
_entity_poly.pdbx_seq_one_letter_code
_entity_poly.pdbx_strand_id
1 'polypeptide(L)'
;MLRAFRNQLVSQVNLETLYSQVWGPTTDTAFWTNFDWDKAIKAGMKAAGREYSGQFDFTDTYMYWPITHMVAPADQALDCAAYHAEDGRLGGIAAVYMPGTDPRGPFGLIFMAIFALALLGVTGHALLRLVGRKPS
;
A
#
# COMPACT_ATOMS: atom_id res chain seq x y z
N MET A 1 -2.60 -4.28 -5.23
CA MET A 1 -3.08 -4.44 -3.84
C MET A 1 -4.57 -4.14 -3.84
N LEU A 2 -5.41 -5.08 -3.41
CA LEU A 2 -6.84 -4.79 -3.23
C LEU A 2 -6.99 -3.97 -1.95
N ARG A 3 -7.67 -2.82 -2.07
CA ARG A 3 -8.05 -1.96 -0.93
C ARG A 3 -9.56 -2.06 -0.78
N ALA A 4 -10.00 -2.65 0.31
CA ALA A 4 -11.40 -2.60 0.72
C ALA A 4 -11.57 -1.41 1.68
N PHE A 5 -12.50 -0.52 1.34
CA PHE A 5 -12.94 0.57 2.20
C PHE A 5 -14.27 0.16 2.82
N ARG A 6 -14.31 0.12 4.15
CA ARG A 6 -15.53 -0.16 4.90
C ARG A 6 -15.51 0.64 6.19
N ASN A 7 -16.69 1.07 6.59
CA ASN A 7 -16.93 1.59 7.92
C ASN A 7 -17.07 0.41 8.88
N GLN A 8 -16.30 0.42 9.98
CA GLN A 8 -16.30 -0.62 10.99
C GLN A 8 -16.79 -0.08 12.34
N LEU A 9 -17.51 -0.91 13.09
CA LEU A 9 -18.04 -0.56 14.41
C LEU A 9 -16.93 -0.33 15.44
N VAL A 10 -17.05 0.76 16.19
CA VAL A 10 -16.12 1.16 17.25
C VAL A 10 -16.88 1.64 18.49
N SER A 11 -16.30 1.44 19.68
CA SER A 11 -16.81 2.00 20.94
C SER A 11 -16.49 3.49 20.99
N GLN A 12 -17.49 4.33 21.29
CA GLN A 12 -17.26 5.76 21.54
C GLN A 12 -16.52 6.01 22.86
N VAL A 13 -16.57 5.05 23.80
CA VAL A 13 -16.03 5.22 25.16
C VAL A 13 -14.58 4.74 25.22
N ASN A 14 -14.31 3.53 24.71
CA ASN A 14 -13.01 2.88 24.85
C ASN A 14 -12.19 2.89 23.56
N LEU A 15 -12.75 3.40 22.45
CA LEU A 15 -12.11 3.46 21.12
C LEU A 15 -11.63 2.08 20.60
N GLU A 16 -12.25 1.00 21.08
CA GLU A 16 -12.00 -0.35 20.61
C GLU A 16 -12.98 -0.75 19.51
N THR A 17 -12.53 -1.62 18.61
CA THR A 17 -13.41 -2.26 17.63
C THR A 17 -14.43 -3.17 18.32
N LEU A 18 -15.68 -3.06 17.89
CA LEU A 18 -16.78 -3.85 18.42
C LEU A 18 -17.08 -5.06 17.52
N TYR A 19 -17.53 -6.15 18.15
CA TYR A 19 -18.01 -7.34 17.46
C TYR A 19 -19.53 -7.36 17.50
N SER A 20 -20.16 -7.72 16.38
CA SER A 20 -21.61 -7.86 16.29
C SER A 20 -22.01 -9.27 15.84
N GLN A 21 -23.12 -9.76 16.36
CA GLN A 21 -23.75 -10.96 15.86
C GLN A 21 -24.58 -10.59 14.62
N VAL A 22 -24.07 -10.89 13.43
CA VAL A 22 -24.79 -10.59 12.18
C VAL A 22 -25.72 -11.71 11.72
N TRP A 23 -25.45 -12.96 12.11
CA TRP A 23 -26.16 -14.15 11.65
C TRP A 23 -26.86 -14.90 12.78
N GLY A 24 -28.02 -15.47 12.45
CA GLY A 24 -28.91 -16.18 13.37
C GLY A 24 -30.36 -16.01 12.94
N PRO A 25 -30.85 -16.80 11.96
CA PRO A 25 -32.17 -16.57 11.35
C PRO A 25 -33.35 -16.68 12.33
N THR A 26 -33.15 -17.37 13.46
CA THR A 26 -34.16 -17.59 14.50
C THR A 26 -33.84 -16.86 15.81
N THR A 27 -32.81 -15.98 15.84
CA THR A 27 -32.42 -15.27 17.06
C THR A 27 -32.91 -13.82 17.02
N ASP A 28 -33.33 -13.31 18.16
CA ASP A 28 -33.78 -11.91 18.33
C ASP A 28 -32.62 -10.90 18.38
N THR A 29 -31.38 -11.39 18.28
CA THR A 29 -30.15 -10.61 18.40
C THR A 29 -29.39 -10.45 17.09
N ALA A 30 -29.66 -11.29 16.08
CA ALA A 30 -28.91 -11.23 14.84
C ALA A 30 -29.27 -9.98 14.03
N PHE A 31 -28.24 -9.27 13.54
CA PHE A 31 -28.45 -8.03 12.79
C PHE A 31 -29.22 -8.25 11.48
N TRP A 32 -28.95 -9.32 10.72
CA TRP A 32 -29.57 -9.51 9.40
C TRP A 32 -31.07 -9.83 9.43
N THR A 33 -31.61 -10.20 10.59
CA THR A 33 -33.04 -10.45 10.78
C THR A 33 -33.75 -9.31 11.52
N ASN A 34 -33.09 -8.67 12.48
CA ASN A 34 -33.71 -7.69 13.36
C ASN A 34 -33.32 -6.24 13.04
N PHE A 35 -32.21 -6.03 12.31
CA PHE A 35 -31.66 -4.72 11.94
C PHE A 35 -31.41 -3.77 13.12
N ASP A 36 -31.13 -4.33 14.30
CA ASP A 36 -30.85 -3.59 15.53
C ASP A 36 -29.36 -3.74 15.89
N TRP A 37 -28.61 -2.64 15.73
CA TRP A 37 -27.17 -2.63 16.00
C TRP A 37 -26.86 -2.85 17.48
N ASP A 38 -27.62 -2.24 18.40
CA ASP A 38 -27.33 -2.30 19.82
C ASP A 38 -27.46 -3.74 20.34
N LYS A 39 -28.55 -4.43 19.95
CA LYS A 39 -28.76 -5.84 20.26
C LYS A 39 -27.67 -6.73 19.66
N ALA A 40 -27.32 -6.50 18.40
CA ALA A 40 -26.33 -7.31 17.70
C ALA A 40 -24.93 -7.16 18.30
N ILE A 41 -24.55 -5.93 18.64
CA ILE A 41 -23.26 -5.62 19.29
C ILE A 41 -23.23 -6.23 20.68
N LYS A 42 -24.29 -6.06 21.48
CA LYS A 42 -24.36 -6.62 22.83
C LYS A 42 -24.19 -8.14 22.82
N ALA A 43 -24.85 -8.83 21.89
CA ALA A 43 -24.72 -10.28 21.74
C ALA A 43 -23.31 -10.68 21.25
N GLY A 44 -22.76 -9.97 20.26
CA GLY A 44 -21.42 -10.23 19.73
C GLY A 44 -20.30 -10.00 20.76
N MET A 45 -20.38 -8.89 21.50
CA MET A 45 -19.43 -8.55 22.55
C MET A 45 -19.52 -9.54 23.73
N LYS A 46 -20.73 -9.94 24.13
CA LYS A 46 -20.92 -11.00 25.14
C LYS A 46 -20.28 -12.32 24.70
N ALA A 47 -20.44 -12.72 23.43
CA ALA A 47 -19.80 -13.93 22.90
C ALA A 47 -18.27 -13.81 22.83
N ALA A 48 -17.75 -12.60 22.61
CA ALA A 48 -16.32 -12.29 22.63
C ALA A 48 -15.75 -12.10 24.05
N GLY A 49 -16.56 -12.22 25.12
CA GLY A 49 -16.13 -12.02 26.50
C GLY A 49 -15.74 -10.57 26.82
N ARG A 50 -16.35 -9.60 26.14
CA ARG A 50 -16.06 -8.16 26.32
C ARG A 50 -17.32 -7.39 26.72
N GLU A 51 -17.12 -6.34 27.52
CA GLU A 51 -18.19 -5.43 27.92
C GLU A 51 -18.55 -4.45 26.80
N TYR A 52 -19.82 -4.06 26.75
CA TYR A 52 -20.34 -3.07 25.79
C TYR A 52 -21.11 -1.98 26.52
N SER A 53 -20.73 -0.72 26.29
CA SER A 53 -21.26 0.46 26.98
C SER A 53 -22.63 0.94 26.47
N GLY A 54 -23.14 0.37 25.37
CA GLY A 54 -24.34 0.90 24.70
C GLY A 54 -24.07 2.07 23.74
N GLN A 55 -22.81 2.53 23.63
CA GLN A 55 -22.43 3.62 22.74
C GLN A 55 -21.46 3.11 21.67
N PHE A 56 -21.84 3.28 20.41
CA PHE A 56 -21.05 2.87 19.27
C PHE A 56 -21.04 3.95 18.19
N ASP A 57 -20.02 3.90 17.34
CA ASP A 57 -19.93 4.69 16.12
C ASP A 57 -19.27 3.85 15.02
N PHE A 58 -19.04 4.45 13.86
CA PHE A 58 -18.36 3.85 12.73
C PHE A 58 -17.10 4.64 12.38
N THR A 59 -16.00 3.92 12.13
CA THR A 59 -14.75 4.51 11.66
C THR A 59 -14.27 3.85 10.37
N ASP A 60 -13.51 4.58 9.57
CA ASP A 60 -12.95 4.09 8.31
C ASP A 60 -11.85 3.07 8.58
N THR A 61 -11.95 1.90 7.93
CA THR A 61 -10.88 0.89 7.98
C THR A 61 -10.34 0.56 6.60
N TYR A 62 -9.04 0.30 6.58
CA TYR A 62 -8.28 -0.08 5.40
C TYR A 62 -7.70 -1.46 5.62
N MET A 63 -8.08 -2.39 4.75
CA MET A 63 -7.53 -3.73 4.75
C MET A 63 -6.77 -3.97 3.45
N TYR A 64 -5.52 -4.39 3.59
CA TYR A 64 -4.61 -4.61 2.47
C TYR A 64 -4.31 -6.11 2.34
N TRP A 65 -4.57 -6.64 1.14
CA TRP A 65 -4.28 -8.03 0.81
C TRP A 65 -3.34 -8.12 -0.40
N PRO A 66 -2.35 -9.03 -0.36
CA PRO A 66 -1.52 -9.30 -1.52
C PRO A 66 -2.35 -9.97 -2.63
N ILE A 67 -2.08 -9.59 -3.88
CA ILE A 67 -2.66 -10.24 -5.05
C ILE A 67 -1.64 -11.26 -5.56
N THR A 68 -1.94 -12.54 -5.37
CA THR A 68 -1.04 -13.66 -5.71
C THR A 68 -1.59 -14.54 -6.83
N HIS A 69 -2.75 -14.20 -7.37
CA HIS A 69 -3.46 -14.92 -8.42
C HIS A 69 -3.77 -13.94 -9.55
N MET A 70 -4.21 -14.42 -10.72
CA MET A 70 -4.39 -13.60 -11.93
C MET A 70 -3.06 -13.03 -12.48
N VAL A 71 -2.03 -13.88 -12.55
CA VAL A 71 -0.76 -13.52 -13.22
C VAL A 71 -1.05 -13.33 -14.72
N ALA A 72 -0.71 -12.16 -15.24
CA ALA A 72 -0.89 -11.84 -16.65
C ALA A 72 0.06 -12.71 -17.52
N PRO A 73 -0.35 -13.08 -18.75
CA PRO A 73 0.56 -13.66 -19.74
C PRO A 73 1.76 -12.75 -20.02
N ALA A 74 2.84 -13.32 -20.56
CA ALA A 74 4.13 -12.62 -20.69
C ALA A 74 4.06 -11.35 -21.58
N ASP A 75 3.21 -11.36 -22.61
CA ASP A 75 2.99 -10.22 -23.51
C ASP A 75 2.18 -9.07 -22.87
N GLN A 76 1.61 -9.30 -21.69
CA GLN A 76 0.87 -8.31 -20.89
C GLN A 76 1.59 -7.98 -19.57
N ALA A 77 2.84 -8.43 -19.41
CA ALA A 77 3.67 -8.01 -18.30
C ALA A 77 3.90 -6.49 -18.35
N LEU A 78 3.98 -5.86 -17.19
CA LEU A 78 4.21 -4.42 -17.11
C LEU A 78 5.63 -4.09 -17.57
N ASP A 79 5.74 -3.26 -18.61
CA ASP A 79 7.01 -2.76 -19.10
C ASP A 79 7.63 -1.73 -18.15
N CYS A 80 8.93 -1.48 -18.30
CA CYS A 80 9.68 -0.51 -17.50
C CYS A 80 9.00 0.87 -17.46
N ALA A 81 8.48 1.33 -18.60
CA ALA A 81 7.81 2.62 -18.72
C ALA A 81 6.53 2.71 -17.85
N ALA A 82 5.87 1.59 -17.55
CA ALA A 82 4.67 1.57 -16.70
C ALA A 82 4.95 2.05 -15.27
N TYR A 83 6.21 2.07 -14.85
CA TYR A 83 6.65 2.55 -13.53
C TYR A 83 7.57 3.77 -13.61
N HIS A 84 8.43 3.84 -14.63
CA HIS A 84 9.49 4.84 -14.73
C HIS A 84 9.14 6.08 -15.57
N ALA A 85 8.03 6.09 -16.31
CA ALA A 85 7.61 7.29 -17.05
C ALA A 85 7.15 8.40 -16.08
N GLU A 86 7.14 9.65 -16.55
CA GLU A 86 6.64 10.81 -15.76
C GLU A 86 5.20 10.60 -15.27
N ASP A 87 4.36 9.95 -16.08
CA ASP A 87 2.98 9.54 -15.79
C ASP A 87 2.85 8.05 -15.39
N GLY A 88 3.97 7.41 -15.04
CA GLY A 88 4.02 6.01 -14.62
C GLY A 88 3.31 5.78 -13.27
N ARG A 89 3.05 4.52 -12.95
CA ARG A 89 2.33 4.09 -11.73
C ARG A 89 3.02 4.49 -10.41
N LEU A 90 4.30 4.84 -10.45
CA LEU A 90 5.07 5.31 -9.30
C LEU A 90 5.38 6.81 -9.37
N GLY A 91 4.75 7.55 -10.28
CA GLY A 91 4.83 9.01 -10.31
C GLY A 91 4.30 9.61 -9.00
N GLY A 92 5.09 10.51 -8.39
CA GLY A 92 4.66 11.28 -7.23
C GLY A 92 4.58 10.53 -5.90
N ILE A 93 5.14 9.31 -5.79
CA ILE A 93 5.24 8.63 -4.49
C ILE A 93 6.17 9.43 -3.57
N ALA A 94 5.69 9.78 -2.38
CA ALA A 94 6.51 10.47 -1.40
C ALA A 94 7.59 9.53 -0.81
N ALA A 95 8.73 10.10 -0.44
CA ALA A 95 9.84 9.43 0.23
C ALA A 95 10.66 8.39 -0.58
N VAL A 96 10.35 8.16 -1.87
CA VAL A 96 11.15 7.29 -2.74
C VAL A 96 11.46 8.02 -4.05
N TYR A 97 12.74 8.08 -4.45
CA TYR A 97 13.13 8.59 -5.76
C TYR A 97 12.97 7.48 -6.81
N MET A 98 12.15 7.73 -7.84
CA MET A 98 12.01 6.82 -8.97
C MET A 98 12.65 7.42 -10.23
N PRO A 99 13.72 6.81 -10.78
CA PRO A 99 14.35 7.31 -11.99
C PRO A 99 13.36 7.39 -13.16
N GLY A 100 13.45 8.46 -13.94
CA GLY A 100 12.59 8.71 -15.11
C GLY A 100 11.29 9.44 -14.80
N THR A 101 10.81 9.41 -13.56
CA THR A 101 9.53 10.04 -13.17
C THR A 101 9.60 11.57 -13.04
N ASP A 102 10.77 12.11 -12.71
CA ASP A 102 11.06 13.55 -12.71
C ASP A 102 12.54 13.82 -13.07
N PRO A 103 12.90 13.71 -14.36
CA PRO A 103 14.29 13.84 -14.79
C PRO A 103 14.77 15.30 -14.83
N ARG A 104 13.85 16.27 -14.89
CA ARG A 104 14.17 17.70 -15.01
C ARG A 104 14.00 18.49 -13.71
N GLY A 105 13.43 17.88 -12.67
CA GLY A 105 13.37 18.49 -11.35
C GLY A 105 14.74 18.62 -10.66
N PRO A 106 14.81 19.37 -9.56
CA PRO A 106 16.08 19.66 -8.87
C PRO A 106 16.85 18.40 -8.46
N PHE A 107 16.15 17.40 -7.93
CA PHE A 107 16.76 16.14 -7.51
C PHE A 107 17.15 15.27 -8.70
N GLY A 108 16.31 15.21 -9.75
CA GLY A 108 16.62 14.47 -10.97
C GLY A 108 17.91 14.95 -11.63
N LEU A 109 18.09 16.26 -11.73
CA LEU A 109 19.30 16.87 -12.29
C LEU A 109 20.55 16.57 -11.46
N ILE A 110 20.47 16.64 -10.13
CA ILE A 110 21.60 16.34 -9.23
C ILE A 110 22.02 14.87 -9.40
N PHE A 111 21.08 13.94 -9.39
CA PHE A 111 21.39 12.51 -9.56
C PHE A 111 21.97 12.22 -10.94
N MET A 112 21.42 12.81 -11.99
CA MET A 112 21.94 12.65 -13.35
C MET A 112 23.36 13.23 -13.49
N ALA A 113 23.66 14.34 -12.83
CA ALA A 113 25.00 14.91 -12.81
C ALA A 113 26.00 14.01 -12.08
N ILE A 114 25.64 13.48 -10.90
CA ILE A 114 26.48 12.53 -10.16
C ILE A 114 26.75 11.27 -11.00
N PHE A 115 25.72 10.74 -11.64
CA PHE A 115 25.84 9.59 -12.53
C PHE A 115 26.79 9.86 -13.70
N ALA A 116 26.64 11.00 -14.38
CA ALA A 116 27.51 11.39 -15.49
C ALA A 116 28.98 11.55 -15.05
N LEU A 117 29.22 12.16 -13.89
CA LEU A 117 30.55 12.32 -13.32
C LEU A 117 31.20 10.97 -12.96
N ALA A 118 30.43 10.05 -12.39
CA ALA A 118 30.92 8.70 -12.09
C ALA A 118 31.28 7.94 -13.39
N LEU A 119 30.45 8.03 -14.42
CA LEU A 119 30.71 7.42 -15.72
C LEU A 119 31.99 7.96 -16.35
N LEU A 120 32.17 9.30 -16.35
CA LEU A 120 33.38 9.96 -16.83
C LEU A 120 34.63 9.52 -16.06
N GLY A 121 34.53 9.38 -14.74
CA GLY A 121 35.65 8.90 -13.91
C GLY A 121 36.07 7.48 -14.27
N VAL A 122 35.11 6.56 -14.44
CA VAL A 122 35.40 5.17 -14.82
C VAL A 122 35.94 5.08 -16.24
N THR A 123 35.35 5.77 -17.20
CA THR A 123 35.83 5.80 -18.59
C THR A 123 37.23 6.40 -18.69
N GLY A 124 37.49 7.50 -17.98
CA GLY A 124 38.81 8.12 -17.90
C GLY A 124 39.85 7.16 -17.30
N HIS A 125 39.51 6.49 -16.19
CA HIS A 125 40.38 5.49 -15.58
C HIS A 125 40.68 4.31 -16.54
N ALA A 126 39.66 3.82 -17.26
CA ALA A 126 39.82 2.74 -18.23
C ALA A 126 40.73 3.15 -19.42
N LEU A 127 40.57 4.36 -19.95
CA LEU A 127 41.42 4.88 -21.03
C LEU A 127 42.87 5.04 -20.58
N LEU A 128 43.10 5.57 -19.37
CA LEU A 128 44.44 5.67 -18.79
C LEU A 128 45.09 4.29 -18.64
N ARG A 129 44.32 3.26 -18.26
CA ARG A 129 44.81 1.88 -18.24
C ARG A 129 45.20 1.35 -19.61
N LEU A 130 44.43 1.66 -20.65
CA LEU A 130 44.71 1.19 -22.02
C LEU A 130 45.94 1.88 -22.62
N VAL A 131 46.07 3.19 -22.44
CA VAL A 131 47.22 3.97 -22.95
C VAL A 131 48.49 3.71 -22.13
N GLY A 132 48.36 3.53 -20.81
CA GLY A 132 49.48 3.20 -19.92
C GLY A 132 49.95 1.74 -20.01
N ARG A 133 49.32 0.90 -20.84
CA ARG A 133 49.70 -0.50 -21.02
C ARG A 133 50.98 -0.57 -21.84
N LYS A 134 52.11 -0.85 -21.19
CA LYS A 134 53.38 -1.13 -21.87
C LYS A 134 53.16 -2.27 -22.89
N PRO A 135 53.61 -2.13 -24.15
CA PRO A 135 53.60 -3.26 -25.06
C PRO A 135 54.55 -4.33 -24.50
N SER A 136 54.03 -5.55 -24.36
CA SER A 136 54.82 -6.75 -24.07
C SER A 136 55.64 -7.14 -25.29
#